data_AF-A0A1Z8SSS1-F1
#
_entry.id   AF-A0A1Z8SSS1-F1
#
_cell.length_a   1.000
_cell.length_b   1.000
_cell.length_c   1.000
_cell.angle_alpha   90.00
_cell.angle_beta   90.00
_cell.angle_gamma   90.00
#
_symmetry.space_group_name_H-M   'P 1'
#
loop_
_entity.id
_entity.type
_entity.pdbx_description
1 polymer ?
#
loop_
_entity_poly.entity_id
_entity_poly.type
_entity_poly.pdbx_seq_one_letter_code
_entity_poly.pdbx_strand_id
1 'polypeptide(L)'
;MNQFFKIQDKPHLLDPHVLSEEPISIYKTIWQLCSENLFWILIFSAILLFSMVIFFLFRKKKNNPTNEDTEEVIDPYIEALEAIEELQKNKLKLGTKPFVFKLSEILRIYVQKQFNMPAMELTGEEFIIEIASNPFFSNTYEDLLKEFVDRGDRVKYSEETTDTSEINLLLDSALHFVKDTHSRITAQEKSSETEEPEDSKKR
;
A
#
# COMPACT_ATOMS: atom_id res chain seq x y z
N MET A 1 -80.96 -31.06 69.76
CA MET A 1 -82.01 -31.81 69.05
C MET A 1 -81.86 -31.52 67.57
N ASN A 2 -81.81 -32.58 66.76
CA ASN A 2 -81.90 -32.65 65.29
C ASN A 2 -80.76 -32.05 64.47
N GLN A 3 -79.95 -32.85 63.77
CA GLN A 3 -80.18 -33.71 62.58
C GLN A 3 -79.50 -33.03 61.38
N PHE A 4 -78.40 -33.65 60.94
CA PHE A 4 -77.95 -33.88 59.57
C PHE A 4 -78.57 -33.14 58.36
N PHE A 5 -77.71 -33.01 57.33
CA PHE A 5 -77.97 -32.70 55.91
C PHE A 5 -78.12 -31.19 55.59
N LYS A 6 -77.52 -30.58 54.55
CA LYS A 6 -77.13 -31.05 53.22
C LYS A 6 -76.36 -29.90 52.51
N ILE A 7 -75.23 -30.20 51.85
CA ILE A 7 -74.77 -29.69 50.51
C ILE A 7 -74.74 -28.15 50.33
N GLN A 8 -73.56 -27.51 50.42
CA GLN A 8 -72.65 -27.14 49.31
C GLN A 8 -72.96 -25.76 48.73
N ASP A 9 -72.02 -24.83 48.89
CA ASP A 9 -71.73 -23.76 47.92
C ASP A 9 -70.29 -23.27 48.13
N LYS A 10 -69.40 -23.67 47.22
CA LYS A 10 -68.03 -23.11 47.10
C LYS A 10 -68.14 -21.77 46.36
N PRO A 11 -67.29 -20.77 46.63
CA PRO A 11 -67.22 -19.59 45.78
C PRO A 11 -66.87 -19.99 44.34
N HIS A 12 -67.72 -19.55 43.42
CA HIS A 12 -67.70 -19.85 41.99
C HIS A 12 -66.53 -19.14 41.31
N LEU A 13 -65.83 -19.84 40.42
CA LEU A 13 -64.78 -19.30 39.55
C LEU A 13 -65.34 -18.42 38.40
N LEU A 14 -66.57 -17.91 38.53
CA LEU A 14 -67.34 -17.23 37.48
C LEU A 14 -68.02 -15.97 38.01
N ASP A 15 -67.29 -15.19 38.82
CA ASP A 15 -67.68 -13.83 39.16
C ASP A 15 -67.04 -12.87 38.12
N PRO A 16 -67.83 -12.23 37.23
CA PRO A 16 -67.31 -11.48 36.09
C PRO A 16 -66.65 -10.14 36.43
N HIS A 17 -66.64 -9.72 37.70
CA HIS A 17 -66.11 -8.41 38.13
C HIS A 17 -64.92 -8.47 39.09
N VAL A 18 -64.23 -9.62 39.21
CA VAL A 18 -62.93 -9.65 39.91
C VAL A 18 -61.88 -8.97 39.04
N LEU A 19 -61.66 -7.67 39.28
CA LEU A 19 -60.53 -6.90 38.76
C LEU A 19 -59.25 -7.47 39.37
N SER A 20 -58.66 -8.42 38.67
CA SER A 20 -57.30 -8.88 38.93
C SER A 20 -56.38 -7.74 38.52
N GLU A 21 -55.86 -6.97 39.48
CA GLU A 21 -54.82 -5.98 39.20
C GLU A 21 -53.57 -6.73 38.70
N GLU A 22 -53.39 -6.78 37.39
CA GLU A 22 -52.21 -7.40 36.78
C GLU A 22 -50.95 -6.58 37.14
N PRO A 23 -49.83 -7.24 37.49
CA PRO A 23 -48.60 -6.54 37.80
C PRO A 23 -48.09 -5.78 36.57
N ILE A 24 -47.77 -4.50 36.76
CA ILE A 24 -47.19 -3.65 35.71
C ILE A 24 -45.89 -4.31 35.24
N SER A 25 -45.87 -4.79 34.00
CA SER A 25 -44.69 -5.41 33.39
C SER A 25 -43.65 -4.34 33.05
N ILE A 26 -42.62 -4.22 33.89
CA ILE A 26 -41.52 -3.24 33.72
C ILE A 26 -40.52 -3.67 32.62
N TYR A 27 -40.77 -4.79 31.94
CA TYR A 27 -39.99 -5.18 30.76
C TYR A 27 -40.52 -4.44 29.54
N LYS A 28 -39.88 -3.31 29.20
CA LYS A 28 -39.95 -2.79 27.83
C LYS A 28 -39.42 -3.88 26.90
N THR A 29 -40.29 -4.39 26.04
CA THR A 29 -39.94 -5.38 25.02
C THR A 29 -38.84 -4.80 24.13
N ILE A 30 -37.80 -5.59 23.83
CA ILE A 30 -36.65 -5.21 22.98
C ILE A 30 -37.14 -4.64 21.63
N TRP A 31 -38.32 -5.06 21.18
CA TRP A 31 -39.03 -4.57 20.00
C TRP A 31 -39.40 -3.07 20.06
N GLN A 32 -39.79 -2.56 21.24
CA GLN A 32 -40.17 -1.15 21.44
C GLN A 32 -38.95 -0.21 21.39
N LEU A 33 -37.80 -0.67 21.87
CA LEU A 33 -36.52 0.07 21.78
C LEU A 33 -36.03 0.18 20.33
N CYS A 34 -36.20 -0.88 19.53
CA CYS A 34 -35.83 -0.88 18.11
C CYS A 34 -36.75 0.03 17.27
N SER A 35 -38.04 0.13 17.57
CA SER A 35 -38.96 0.96 16.77
C SER A 35 -38.78 2.46 16.99
N GLU A 36 -38.47 2.90 18.21
CA GLU A 36 -38.26 4.33 18.50
C GLU A 36 -36.91 4.84 17.97
N ASN A 37 -35.88 3.98 18.01
CA ASN A 37 -34.52 4.35 17.64
C ASN A 37 -34.10 3.84 16.26
N LEU A 38 -35.06 3.43 15.43
CA LEU A 38 -34.82 2.85 14.09
C LEU A 38 -33.93 3.77 13.22
N PHE A 39 -34.17 5.09 13.29
CA PHE A 39 -33.37 6.08 12.59
C PHE A 39 -31.91 6.12 13.07
N TRP A 40 -31.68 6.07 14.39
CA TRP A 40 -30.33 6.06 14.97
C TRP A 40 -29.58 4.76 14.66
N ILE A 41 -30.29 3.62 14.68
CA ILE A 41 -29.74 2.31 14.31
C ILE A 41 -29.33 2.30 12.82
N LEU A 42 -30.14 2.90 11.95
CA LEU A 42 -29.85 3.00 10.52
C LEU A 42 -28.64 3.90 10.26
N ILE A 43 -28.52 5.04 10.97
CA ILE A 43 -27.35 5.93 10.90
C ILE A 43 -26.08 5.20 11.35
N PHE A 44 -26.13 4.50 12.48
CA PHE A 44 -24.97 3.78 13.01
C PHE A 44 -24.54 2.65 12.07
N SER A 45 -25.53 1.93 11.50
CA SER A 45 -25.30 0.90 10.48
C SER A 45 -24.65 1.49 9.23
N ALA A 46 -25.12 2.64 8.74
CA ALA A 46 -24.54 3.32 7.58
C ALA A 46 -23.09 3.78 7.84
N ILE A 47 -22.79 4.32 9.02
CA ILE A 47 -21.43 4.71 9.42
C ILE A 47 -20.52 3.48 9.50
N LEU A 48 -21.01 2.38 10.07
CA LEU A 48 -20.26 1.12 10.14
C LEU A 48 -19.94 0.58 8.74
N LEU A 49 -20.92 0.59 7.84
CA LEU A 49 -20.75 0.19 6.44
C LEU A 49 -19.74 1.10 5.72
N PHE A 50 -19.84 2.42 5.91
CA PHE A 50 -18.94 3.38 5.30
C PHE A 50 -17.51 3.23 5.84
N SER A 51 -17.34 3.03 7.15
CA SER A 51 -16.05 2.73 7.78
C SER A 51 -15.48 1.42 7.28
N MET A 52 -16.30 0.39 7.06
CA MET A 52 -15.89 -0.90 6.51
C MET A 52 -15.43 -0.76 5.06
N VAL A 53 -16.15 0.01 4.24
CA VAL A 53 -15.77 0.31 2.85
C VAL A 53 -14.47 1.10 2.80
N ILE A 54 -14.33 2.15 3.60
CA ILE A 54 -13.09 2.92 3.73
C ILE A 54 -11.94 2.00 4.15
N PHE A 55 -12.13 1.21 5.22
CA PHE A 55 -11.13 0.27 5.69
C PHE A 55 -10.73 -0.74 4.61
N PHE A 56 -11.69 -1.24 3.82
CA PHE A 56 -11.44 -2.17 2.72
C PHE A 56 -10.68 -1.50 1.57
N LEU A 57 -11.02 -0.25 1.21
CA LEU A 57 -10.28 0.55 0.22
C LEU A 57 -8.84 0.84 0.68
N PHE A 58 -8.64 1.21 1.94
CA PHE A 58 -7.31 1.44 2.51
C PHE A 58 -6.49 0.16 2.66
N ARG A 59 -7.14 -0.96 2.98
CA ARG A 59 -6.50 -2.27 3.05
C ARG A 59 -6.11 -2.78 1.67
N LYS A 60 -6.87 -2.46 0.61
CA LYS A 60 -6.49 -2.74 -0.78
C LYS A 60 -5.23 -1.97 -1.22
N LYS A 61 -4.95 -0.80 -0.63
CA LYS A 61 -3.70 -0.02 -0.87
C LYS A 61 -2.49 -0.54 -0.07
N LYS A 62 -2.71 -1.16 1.10
CA LYS A 62 -1.63 -1.71 1.94
C LYS A 62 -1.28 -3.17 1.63
N ASN A 63 -2.18 -3.88 0.96
CA ASN A 63 -1.97 -5.24 0.50
C ASN A 63 -1.78 -5.21 -1.03
N ASN A 64 -0.60 -4.77 -1.48
CA ASN A 64 -0.06 -5.19 -2.78
C ASN A 64 0.81 -6.44 -2.53
N PRO A 65 0.25 -7.65 -2.37
CA PRO A 65 0.91 -8.78 -2.99
C PRO A 65 0.70 -8.59 -4.49
N THR A 66 1.80 -8.45 -5.23
CA THR A 66 1.91 -8.75 -6.66
C THR A 66 0.64 -8.49 -7.48
N ASN A 67 0.62 -7.38 -8.19
CA ASN A 67 -0.28 -7.18 -9.32
C ASN A 67 -0.13 -8.38 -10.28
N GLU A 68 -1.03 -9.35 -10.14
CA GLU A 68 -1.51 -10.18 -11.25
C GLU A 68 -2.79 -9.51 -11.80
N ASP A 69 -2.74 -8.20 -12.03
CA ASP A 69 -3.36 -7.68 -13.24
C ASP A 69 -2.31 -7.87 -14.33
N THR A 70 -2.73 -8.11 -15.56
CA THR A 70 -1.85 -8.09 -16.73
C THR A 70 -1.14 -6.74 -16.81
N GLU A 71 -0.08 -6.55 -16.02
CA GLU A 71 0.87 -5.47 -16.16
C GLU A 71 1.44 -5.70 -17.55
N GLU A 72 1.21 -4.74 -18.45
CA GLU A 72 2.17 -4.54 -19.51
C GLU A 72 3.53 -4.59 -18.82
N VAL A 73 4.37 -5.56 -19.22
CA VAL A 73 5.74 -5.68 -18.71
C VAL A 73 6.47 -4.46 -19.28
N ILE A 74 6.23 -3.32 -18.66
CA ILE A 74 6.89 -2.08 -19.00
C ILE A 74 8.33 -2.29 -18.57
N ASP A 75 9.22 -2.21 -19.55
CA ASP A 75 10.65 -2.29 -19.31
C ASP A 75 11.03 -1.27 -18.23
N PRO A 76 11.64 -1.70 -17.10
CA PRO A 76 12.06 -0.82 -16.02
C PRO A 76 12.91 0.37 -16.52
N TYR A 77 13.68 0.18 -17.58
CA TYR A 77 14.45 1.24 -18.22
C TYR A 77 13.56 2.34 -18.83
N ILE A 78 12.52 1.96 -19.57
CA ILE A 78 11.59 2.90 -20.19
C ILE A 78 10.81 3.67 -19.12
N GLU A 79 10.32 2.97 -18.10
CA GLU A 79 9.63 3.60 -16.97
C GLU A 79 10.51 4.64 -16.25
N ALA A 80 11.78 4.30 -16.00
CA ALA A 80 12.72 5.20 -15.35
C ALA A 80 13.00 6.45 -16.21
N LEU A 81 13.15 6.28 -17.53
CA LEU A 81 13.37 7.40 -18.44
C LEU A 81 12.17 8.35 -18.51
N GLU A 82 10.96 7.81 -18.64
CA GLU A 82 9.73 8.60 -18.67
C GLU A 82 9.54 9.38 -17.36
N ALA A 83 9.78 8.72 -16.22
CA ALA A 83 9.69 9.35 -14.90
C ALA A 83 10.73 10.47 -14.73
N ILE A 84 11.97 10.27 -15.21
CA ILE A 84 13.01 11.32 -15.18
C ILE A 84 12.62 12.49 -16.10
N GLU A 85 12.10 12.23 -17.29
CA GLU A 85 11.67 13.27 -18.23
C GLU A 85 10.50 14.09 -17.66
N GLU A 86 9.53 13.44 -17.02
CA GLU A 86 8.44 14.12 -16.32
C GLU A 86 8.97 14.98 -15.16
N LEU A 87 9.91 14.44 -14.39
CA LEU A 87 10.54 15.16 -13.29
C LEU A 87 11.28 16.42 -13.80
N GLN A 88 11.97 16.31 -14.94
CA GLN A 88 12.63 17.44 -15.61
C GLN A 88 11.63 18.51 -16.07
N LYS A 89 10.52 18.12 -16.71
CA LYS A 89 9.47 19.06 -17.13
C LYS A 89 8.88 19.85 -15.96
N ASN A 90 8.80 19.20 -14.79
CA ASN A 90 8.29 19.82 -13.57
C ASN A 90 9.38 20.49 -12.72
N LYS A 91 10.64 20.54 -13.16
CA LYS A 91 11.78 21.09 -12.39
C LYS A 91 11.54 22.52 -11.91
N LEU A 92 10.93 23.39 -12.72
CA LEU A 92 10.66 24.79 -12.32
C LEU A 92 9.53 24.91 -11.29
N LYS A 93 8.63 23.92 -11.24
CA LYS A 93 7.51 23.88 -10.29
C LYS A 93 7.92 23.24 -8.96
N LEU A 94 8.85 22.29 -9.00
CA LEU A 94 9.40 21.64 -7.83
C LEU A 94 10.55 22.45 -7.26
N GLY A 95 10.60 22.63 -5.94
CA GLY A 95 11.81 23.12 -5.30
C GLY A 95 12.96 22.12 -5.42
N THR A 96 14.18 22.57 -5.10
CA THR A 96 15.41 21.77 -5.14
C THR A 96 15.32 20.46 -4.36
N LYS A 97 14.83 20.51 -3.11
CA LYS A 97 14.71 19.32 -2.26
C LYS A 97 13.69 18.31 -2.79
N PRO A 98 12.41 18.68 -3.05
CA PRO A 98 11.45 17.76 -3.66
C PRO A 98 11.95 17.11 -4.95
N PHE A 99 12.69 17.85 -5.77
CA PHE A 99 13.28 17.33 -6.99
C PHE A 99 14.28 16.19 -6.70
N VAL A 100 15.23 16.40 -5.78
CA VAL A 100 16.23 15.39 -5.42
C VAL A 100 15.61 14.19 -4.71
N PHE A 101 14.60 14.39 -3.86
CA PHE A 101 13.84 13.29 -3.26
C PHE A 101 13.21 12.40 -4.33
N LYS A 102 12.49 13.00 -5.29
CA LYS A 102 11.86 12.24 -6.38
C LYS A 102 12.88 11.58 -7.30
N LEU A 103 13.98 12.24 -7.62
CA LEU A 103 15.04 11.65 -8.44
C LEU A 103 15.63 10.40 -7.78
N SER A 104 15.89 10.48 -6.46
CA SER A 104 16.36 9.34 -5.67
C SER A 104 15.34 8.21 -5.61
N GLU A 105 14.05 8.53 -5.56
CA GLU A 105 12.96 7.55 -5.58
C GLU A 105 12.91 6.80 -6.91
N ILE A 106 12.93 7.52 -8.04
CA ILE A 106 12.94 6.94 -9.38
C ILE A 106 14.14 5.99 -9.56
N LEU A 107 15.34 6.44 -9.16
CA LEU A 107 16.55 5.62 -9.26
C LEU A 107 16.43 4.31 -8.47
N ARG A 108 15.92 4.38 -7.25
CA ARG A 108 15.74 3.19 -6.40
C ARG A 108 14.67 2.27 -6.94
N ILE A 109 13.55 2.79 -7.48
CA ILE A 109 12.53 1.97 -8.15
C ILE A 109 13.14 1.25 -9.35
N TYR A 110 13.92 1.95 -10.17
CA TYR A 110 14.63 1.36 -11.31
C TYR A 110 15.52 0.20 -10.86
N VAL A 111 16.38 0.42 -9.86
CA VAL A 111 17.26 -0.62 -9.33
C VAL A 111 16.45 -1.81 -8.78
N GLN A 112 15.37 -1.52 -8.06
CA GLN A 112 14.53 -2.56 -7.48
C GLN A 112 13.89 -3.45 -8.53
N LYS A 113 13.32 -2.86 -9.58
CA LYS A 113 12.69 -3.61 -10.67
C LYS A 113 13.70 -4.34 -11.54
N GLN A 114 14.82 -3.69 -11.87
CA GLN A 114 15.82 -4.24 -12.78
C GLN A 114 16.66 -5.35 -12.15
N PHE A 115 16.99 -5.25 -10.86
CA PHE A 115 17.91 -6.16 -10.16
C PHE A 115 17.24 -6.98 -9.06
N ASN A 116 15.91 -6.89 -8.93
CA ASN A 116 15.11 -7.59 -7.94
C ASN A 116 15.62 -7.41 -6.49
N MET A 117 16.06 -6.18 -6.18
CA MET A 117 16.64 -5.76 -4.90
C MET A 117 15.64 -4.85 -4.16
N PRO A 118 15.47 -4.94 -2.82
CA PRO A 118 14.50 -4.12 -2.08
C PRO A 118 14.97 -2.66 -1.86
N ALA A 119 15.41 -1.95 -2.92
CA ALA A 119 16.06 -0.65 -2.82
C ALA A 119 15.19 0.47 -2.19
N MET A 120 13.86 0.36 -2.24
CA MET A 120 12.94 1.29 -1.54
C MET A 120 12.91 1.10 -0.03
N GLU A 121 13.21 -0.10 0.46
CA GLU A 121 13.16 -0.44 1.88
C GLU A 121 14.46 -0.14 2.61
N LEU A 122 15.55 0.06 1.84
CA LEU A 122 16.88 0.35 2.35
C LEU A 122 17.07 1.84 2.65
N THR A 123 17.82 2.13 3.71
CA THR A 123 18.39 3.46 3.94
C THR A 123 19.46 3.77 2.88
N GLY A 124 19.91 5.03 2.81
CA GLY A 124 20.97 5.44 1.87
C GLY A 124 22.26 4.63 2.03
N GLU A 125 22.69 4.39 3.27
CA GLU A 125 23.89 3.61 3.59
C GLU A 125 23.72 2.13 3.24
N GLU A 126 22.60 1.52 3.63
CA GLU A 126 22.30 0.11 3.34
C GLU A 126 22.19 -0.13 1.82
N PHE A 127 21.62 0.83 1.08
CA PHE A 127 21.57 0.77 -0.37
C PHE A 127 22.97 0.69 -0.99
N ILE A 128 23.93 1.49 -0.52
CA ILE A 128 25.31 1.44 -1.03
C ILE A 128 26.00 0.12 -0.68
N ILE A 129 25.79 -0.39 0.54
CA ILE A 129 26.33 -1.70 0.94
C ILE A 129 25.78 -2.82 0.06
N GLU A 130 24.48 -2.82 -0.19
CA GLU A 130 23.81 -3.82 -1.03
C GLU A 130 24.31 -3.75 -2.48
N ILE A 131 24.47 -2.55 -3.03
CA ILE A 131 25.06 -2.32 -4.36
C ILE A 131 26.49 -2.86 -4.44
N ALA A 132 27.33 -2.56 -3.44
CA ALA A 132 28.72 -3.04 -3.39
C ALA A 132 28.81 -4.57 -3.31
N SER A 133 27.80 -5.22 -2.72
CA SER A 133 27.73 -6.68 -2.60
C SER A 133 27.41 -7.38 -3.93
N ASN A 134 26.79 -6.66 -4.87
CA ASN A 134 26.33 -7.23 -6.13
C ASN A 134 27.43 -7.13 -7.22
N PRO A 135 27.86 -8.27 -7.81
CA PRO A 135 28.94 -8.30 -8.79
C PRO A 135 28.73 -7.41 -10.01
N PHE A 136 27.49 -7.19 -10.43
CA PHE A 136 27.17 -6.36 -11.59
C PHE A 136 27.59 -4.88 -11.39
N PHE A 137 27.44 -4.39 -10.17
CA PHE A 137 27.75 -3.01 -9.79
C PHE A 137 29.18 -2.84 -9.28
N SER A 138 29.70 -3.87 -8.61
CA SER A 138 31.05 -3.87 -8.06
C SER A 138 32.07 -3.44 -9.11
N ASN A 139 32.95 -2.50 -8.76
CA ASN A 139 33.99 -1.92 -9.62
C ASN A 139 33.52 -1.01 -10.79
N THR A 140 32.22 -0.87 -11.07
CA THR A 140 31.75 -0.03 -12.21
C THR A 140 30.83 1.11 -11.77
N TYR A 141 29.91 0.85 -10.83
CA TYR A 141 28.90 1.84 -10.43
C TYR A 141 28.91 2.19 -8.95
N GLU A 142 29.70 1.50 -8.15
CA GLU A 142 29.79 1.73 -6.70
C GLU A 142 30.13 3.19 -6.39
N ASP A 143 31.23 3.70 -6.95
CA ASP A 143 31.66 5.09 -6.71
C ASP A 143 30.63 6.12 -7.21
N LEU A 144 30.04 5.87 -8.39
CA LEU A 144 29.02 6.74 -8.98
C LEU A 144 27.77 6.81 -8.10
N LEU A 145 27.25 5.66 -7.65
CA LEU A 145 26.05 5.60 -6.82
C LEU A 145 26.31 6.14 -5.41
N LYS A 146 27.50 5.89 -4.86
CA LYS A 146 27.93 6.47 -3.58
C LYS A 146 27.97 7.99 -3.66
N GLU A 147 28.62 8.54 -4.68
CA GLU A 147 28.65 9.98 -4.91
C GLU A 147 27.25 10.57 -5.12
N PHE A 148 26.39 9.87 -5.86
CA PHE A 148 25.00 10.27 -6.06
C PHE A 148 24.22 10.35 -4.73
N VAL A 149 24.34 9.32 -3.87
CA VAL A 149 23.67 9.29 -2.56
C VAL A 149 24.23 10.40 -1.66
N ASP A 150 25.56 10.54 -1.56
CA ASP A 150 26.21 11.56 -0.72
C ASP A 150 25.80 12.98 -1.13
N ARG A 151 25.83 13.28 -2.44
CA ARG A 151 25.38 14.58 -2.97
C ARG A 151 23.89 14.78 -2.77
N GLY A 152 23.09 13.75 -3.04
CA GLY A 152 21.65 13.80 -2.87
C GLY A 152 21.26 14.10 -1.42
N ASP A 153 21.88 13.44 -0.46
CA ASP A 153 21.60 13.60 0.96
C ASP A 153 22.04 14.98 1.47
N ARG A 154 23.18 15.50 1.01
CA ARG A 154 23.57 16.90 1.28
C ARG A 154 22.48 17.88 0.83
N VAL A 155 21.87 17.68 -0.35
CA VAL A 155 20.78 18.55 -0.82
C VAL A 155 19.50 18.36 -0.01
N LYS A 156 19.12 17.12 0.30
CA LYS A 156 17.91 16.81 1.08
C LYS A 156 17.95 17.44 2.47
N TYR A 157 19.13 17.45 3.10
CA TYR A 157 19.30 17.86 4.50
C TYR A 157 19.95 19.25 4.69
N SER A 158 20.45 19.90 3.63
CA SER A 158 20.97 21.29 3.72
C SER A 158 19.86 22.29 4.03
N GLU A 159 20.15 23.33 4.84
CA GLU A 159 19.23 24.46 5.07
C GLU A 159 19.17 25.41 3.87
N GLU A 160 20.23 25.48 3.08
CA GLU A 160 20.36 26.39 1.94
C GLU A 160 19.76 25.82 0.65
N THR A 161 19.29 26.72 -0.23
CA THR A 161 18.89 26.35 -1.59
C THR A 161 20.13 25.97 -2.40
N THR A 162 20.28 24.68 -2.73
CA THR A 162 21.42 24.20 -3.53
C THR A 162 21.43 24.84 -4.92
N ASP A 163 22.65 25.08 -5.40
CA ASP A 163 22.89 25.56 -6.76
C ASP A 163 22.26 24.63 -7.81
N THR A 164 21.81 25.24 -8.91
CA THR A 164 21.19 24.53 -10.03
C THR A 164 22.18 23.61 -10.73
N SER A 165 23.48 23.91 -10.65
CA SER A 165 24.55 23.06 -11.20
C SER A 165 24.60 21.67 -10.54
N GLU A 166 24.56 21.60 -9.21
CA GLU A 166 24.56 20.35 -8.44
C GLU A 166 23.36 19.46 -8.77
N ILE A 167 22.18 20.08 -8.96
CA ILE A 167 20.97 19.36 -9.37
C ILE A 167 21.16 18.75 -10.77
N ASN A 168 21.74 19.52 -11.70
CA ASN A 168 22.00 19.02 -13.05
C ASN A 168 23.01 17.88 -13.03
N LEU A 169 24.06 17.96 -12.21
CA LEU A 169 25.02 16.88 -12.04
C LEU A 169 24.36 15.61 -11.50
N LEU A 170 23.52 15.72 -10.47
CA LEU A 170 22.75 14.57 -9.95
C LEU A 170 21.86 13.93 -11.03
N LEU A 171 21.18 14.76 -11.81
CA LEU A 171 20.32 14.32 -12.90
C LEU A 171 21.11 13.61 -14.01
N ASP A 172 22.25 14.17 -14.41
CA ASP A 172 23.11 13.59 -15.43
C ASP A 172 23.72 12.27 -14.96
N SER A 173 24.15 12.18 -13.68
CA SER A 173 24.61 10.93 -13.07
C SER A 173 23.53 9.86 -13.07
N ALA A 174 22.29 10.20 -12.71
CA ALA A 174 21.18 9.25 -12.72
C ALA A 174 20.84 8.77 -14.14
N LEU A 175 20.79 9.68 -15.11
CA LEU A 175 20.54 9.34 -16.52
C LEU A 175 21.65 8.47 -17.11
N HIS A 176 22.91 8.80 -16.82
CA HIS A 176 24.06 8.02 -17.25
C HIS A 176 23.96 6.60 -16.69
N PHE A 177 23.72 6.47 -15.39
CA PHE A 177 23.58 5.17 -14.75
C PHE A 177 22.50 4.33 -15.42
N VAL A 178 21.25 4.83 -15.51
CA VAL A 178 20.11 4.07 -16.08
C VAL A 178 20.38 3.61 -17.52
N LYS A 179 20.98 4.47 -18.36
CA LYS A 179 21.29 4.14 -19.75
C LYS A 179 22.43 3.13 -19.89
N ASP A 180 23.48 3.30 -19.10
CA ASP A 180 24.66 2.45 -19.16
C ASP A 180 24.35 1.06 -18.60
N THR A 181 23.61 0.97 -17.49
CA THR A 181 23.16 -0.31 -16.92
C THR A 181 22.28 -1.08 -17.89
N HIS A 182 21.29 -0.44 -18.52
CA HIS A 182 20.45 -1.08 -19.52
C HIS A 182 21.28 -1.57 -20.72
N SER A 183 22.19 -0.74 -21.25
CA SER A 183 23.04 -1.13 -22.38
C SER A 183 23.91 -2.35 -22.08
N ARG A 184 24.48 -2.44 -20.88
CA ARG A 184 25.28 -3.60 -20.45
C ARG A 184 24.44 -4.86 -20.29
N ILE A 185 23.24 -4.75 -19.74
CA ILE A 185 22.33 -5.90 -19.56
C ILE A 185 21.93 -6.45 -20.93
N THR A 186 21.50 -5.58 -21.85
CA THR A 186 21.17 -5.99 -23.23
C THR A 186 22.38 -6.60 -23.96
N ALA A 187 23.60 -6.11 -23.71
CA ALA A 187 24.81 -6.70 -24.28
C ALA A 187 25.10 -8.11 -23.72
N GLN A 188 24.87 -8.33 -22.42
CA GLN A 188 25.02 -9.64 -21.78
C GLN A 188 24.00 -10.65 -22.31
N GLU A 189 22.73 -10.26 -22.42
CA GLU A 189 21.65 -11.11 -22.97
C GLU A 189 21.94 -11.54 -24.41
N LYS A 190 22.41 -10.62 -25.24
CA LYS A 190 22.77 -10.90 -26.65
C LYS A 190 23.98 -11.84 -26.77
N SER A 191 24.91 -11.79 -25.82
CA SER A 191 26.05 -12.71 -25.78
C SER A 191 25.67 -14.13 -25.33
N SER A 192 24.68 -14.27 -24.43
CA SER A 192 24.18 -15.58 -24.00
C SER A 192 23.32 -16.29 -25.04
N GLU A 193 22.66 -15.56 -25.95
CA GLU A 193 21.80 -16.15 -26.98
C GLU A 193 22.57 -16.67 -28.22
N THR A 194 23.88 -16.39 -28.30
CA THR A 194 24.73 -16.85 -29.42
C THR A 194 25.40 -18.21 -29.15
N GLU A 195 25.21 -18.81 -27.97
CA GLU A 195 25.82 -20.10 -27.56
C GLU A 195 24.85 -21.29 -27.45
N GLU A 196 23.79 -21.38 -28.28
CA GLU A 196 23.10 -22.67 -28.51
C GLU A 196 23.84 -23.47 -29.62
N PRO A 197 24.34 -24.69 -29.33
CA PRO A 197 25.10 -25.46 -30.29
C PRO A 197 24.18 -26.13 -31.32
N GLU A 198 24.47 -25.85 -32.58
CA GLU A 198 24.12 -26.65 -33.74
C GLU A 198 24.83 -28.04 -33.66
N ASP A 199 24.44 -28.93 -32.75
CA ASP A 199 24.89 -30.34 -32.78
C ASP A 199 23.88 -31.32 -32.18
N SER A 200 22.84 -31.67 -32.95
CA SER A 200 22.12 -32.95 -32.74
C SER A 200 21.37 -33.45 -33.99
N LYS A 201 21.93 -33.26 -35.19
CA LYS A 201 21.38 -33.92 -36.39
C LYS A 201 22.44 -34.46 -37.33
N LYS A 202 23.35 -35.29 -36.80
CA LYS A 202 24.05 -36.28 -37.62
C LYS A 202 24.51 -37.48 -36.79
N ARG A 203 23.63 -38.47 -36.62
CA ARG A 203 23.95 -39.91 -36.59
C ARG A 203 22.69 -40.73 -36.69
#